data_AF-A0A3C1SLK4-F1
#
_entry.id   AF-A0A3C1SLK4-F1
#
_cell.length_a   1.000
_cell.length_b   1.000
_cell.length_c   1.000
_cell.angle_alpha   90.00
_cell.angle_beta   90.00
_cell.angle_gamma   90.00
#
_symmetry.space_group_name_H-M   'P 1'
#
loop_
_entity.id
_entity.type
_entity.pdbx_description
1 polymer ?
#
loop_
_entity_poly.entity_id
_entity_poly.type
_entity_poly.pdbx_seq_one_letter_code
_entity_poly.pdbx_strand_id
1 'polypeptide(L)'
;MGLLEGQNLLLLLEELSLPAASVHNFDELRIPYRAVATDLATGSPVVLGSGELAKAMRASMSIPSALVPVKIDGKLLADGGVANNVPVDVARQLCRPDIIIAVNVGAPLIATEQLNSVLAITEQLTNILTVRNTTQQLSTLSRSDV
;
A
#
# COMPACT_ATOMS: atom_id res chain seq x y z
N MET A 1 15.79 -2.58 15.27
CA MET A 1 16.24 -2.92 13.91
C MET A 1 15.37 -2.23 12.85
N GLY A 2 14.04 -2.24 12.96
CA GLY A 2 13.13 -1.64 11.96
C GLY A 2 13.30 -0.14 11.62
N LEU A 3 13.93 0.70 12.46
CA LEU A 3 14.22 2.11 12.11
C LEU A 3 15.36 2.22 11.07
N LEU A 4 16.42 1.42 11.23
CA LEU A 4 17.56 1.41 10.31
C LEU A 4 17.17 0.81 8.95
N GLU A 5 16.40 -0.28 8.97
CA GLU A 5 15.81 -0.86 7.76
C GLU A 5 14.85 0.13 7.08
N GLY A 6 14.06 0.85 7.87
CA GLY A 6 13.16 1.89 7.37
C GLY A 6 13.88 3.05 6.69
N GLN A 7 15.05 3.47 7.21
CA GLN A 7 15.88 4.53 6.61
C GLN A 7 16.60 4.04 5.35
N ASN A 8 17.18 2.84 5.37
CA ASN A 8 17.85 2.26 4.20
C ASN A 8 16.88 2.08 3.02
N LEU A 9 15.64 1.64 3.29
CA LEU A 9 14.62 1.53 2.25
C LEU A 9 14.24 2.90 1.69
N LEU A 10 14.12 3.92 2.53
CA LEU A 10 13.82 5.28 2.06
C LEU A 10 14.94 5.80 1.14
N LEU A 11 16.21 5.66 1.54
CA LEU A 11 17.35 6.09 0.72
C LEU A 11 17.39 5.38 -0.64
N LEU A 12 17.09 4.07 -0.66
CA LEU A 12 17.01 3.31 -1.91
C LEU A 12 15.87 3.84 -2.80
N LEU A 13 14.69 4.12 -2.22
CA LEU A 13 13.56 4.67 -2.96
C LEU A 13 13.86 6.08 -3.48
N GLU A 14 14.55 6.91 -2.70
CA GLU A 14 15.04 8.23 -3.12
C GLU A 14 16.00 8.08 -4.31
N GLU A 15 17.00 7.19 -4.22
CA GLU A 15 17.96 6.91 -5.29
C GLU A 15 17.26 6.46 -6.58
N LEU A 16 16.34 5.49 -6.49
CA LEU A 16 15.61 4.97 -7.64
C LEU A 16 14.64 5.98 -8.25
N SER A 17 14.15 6.92 -7.46
CA SER A 17 13.20 7.96 -7.90
C SER A 17 13.84 9.30 -8.24
N LEU A 18 15.18 9.41 -8.19
CA LEU A 18 15.93 10.63 -8.56
C LEU A 18 15.48 11.26 -9.89
N PRO A 19 15.20 10.51 -10.97
CA PRO A 19 14.73 11.10 -12.23
C PRO A 19 13.41 11.87 -12.13
N ALA A 20 12.62 11.61 -11.08
CA ALA A 20 11.33 12.25 -10.80
C ALA A 20 11.33 13.10 -9.51
N ALA A 21 12.50 13.37 -8.92
CA ALA A 21 12.61 14.02 -7.61
C ALA A 21 11.98 15.42 -7.53
N SER A 22 11.91 16.15 -8.65
CA SER A 22 11.29 17.48 -8.72
C SER A 22 9.77 17.46 -8.95
N VAL A 23 9.17 16.29 -9.19
CA VAL A 23 7.74 16.15 -9.46
C VAL A 23 7.00 15.93 -8.15
N HIS A 24 6.28 16.96 -7.70
CA HIS A 24 5.52 16.91 -6.44
C HIS A 24 4.04 16.59 -6.63
N ASN A 25 3.53 16.65 -7.86
CA ASN A 25 2.18 16.23 -8.21
C ASN A 25 2.28 14.94 -9.04
N PHE A 26 1.75 13.83 -8.52
CA PHE A 26 1.95 12.53 -9.16
C PHE A 26 1.15 12.35 -10.44
N ASP A 27 0.25 13.29 -10.76
CA ASP A 27 -0.40 13.37 -12.08
C ASP A 27 0.53 13.89 -13.18
N GLU A 28 1.63 14.54 -12.83
CA GLU A 28 2.63 15.09 -13.77
C GLU A 28 3.77 14.10 -14.08
N LEU A 29 3.76 12.92 -13.46
CA LEU A 29 4.64 11.83 -13.82
C LEU A 29 4.31 11.31 -15.23
N ARG A 30 5.29 10.68 -15.89
CA ARG A 30 5.08 10.08 -17.24
C ARG A 30 3.86 9.16 -17.27
N ILE A 31 3.63 8.44 -16.19
CA ILE A 31 2.41 7.67 -15.93
C ILE A 31 1.86 8.19 -14.60
N PRO A 32 0.62 8.69 -14.53
CA PRO A 32 0.00 9.12 -13.29
C PRO A 32 0.04 8.01 -12.24
N TYR A 33 0.45 8.36 -11.02
CA TYR A 33 0.72 7.39 -9.97
C TYR A 33 -0.05 7.71 -8.68
N ARG A 34 -0.43 6.66 -7.94
CA ARG A 34 -0.95 6.77 -6.58
C ARG A 34 -0.31 5.68 -5.71
N ALA A 35 0.11 6.08 -4.52
CA ALA A 35 0.43 5.15 -3.43
C ALA A 35 -0.77 5.08 -2.48
N VAL A 36 -1.06 3.91 -1.92
CA VAL A 36 -2.12 3.75 -0.91
C VAL A 36 -1.51 3.29 0.40
N ALA A 37 -1.82 3.98 1.47
CA ALA A 37 -1.39 3.66 2.82
C ALA A 37 -2.59 3.50 3.76
N THR A 38 -2.36 2.99 4.96
CA THR A 38 -3.40 2.86 5.99
C THR A 38 -3.15 3.89 7.09
N ASP A 39 -4.14 4.74 7.40
CA ASP A 39 -4.09 5.58 8.60
C ASP A 39 -4.29 4.71 9.83
N LEU A 40 -3.26 4.59 10.67
CA LEU A 40 -3.32 3.75 11.87
C LEU A 40 -4.30 4.25 12.93
N ALA A 41 -4.69 5.53 12.90
CA ALA A 41 -5.65 6.08 13.84
C ALA A 41 -7.09 5.70 13.50
N THR A 42 -7.41 5.52 12.22
CA THR A 42 -8.80 5.29 11.75
C THR A 42 -9.00 3.95 11.03
N GLY A 43 -7.92 3.29 10.62
CA GLY A 43 -7.93 2.11 9.75
C GLY A 43 -8.35 2.43 8.30
N SER A 44 -8.50 3.70 7.93
CA SER A 44 -8.97 4.09 6.59
C SER A 44 -7.83 4.14 5.57
N PRO A 45 -8.11 3.87 4.29
CA PRO A 45 -7.13 4.05 3.23
C PRO A 45 -6.82 5.54 3.03
N VAL A 46 -5.55 5.85 2.82
CA VAL A 46 -5.06 7.18 2.46
C VAL A 46 -4.42 7.09 1.09
N VAL A 47 -5.02 7.76 0.11
CA VAL A 47 -4.51 7.83 -1.26
C VAL A 47 -3.53 8.99 -1.37
N LEU A 48 -2.27 8.69 -1.61
CA LEU A 48 -1.17 9.63 -1.75
C LEU A 48 -0.95 9.92 -3.24
N GLY A 49 -1.20 11.17 -3.64
CA GLY A 49 -1.06 11.64 -5.02
C GLY A 49 -0.14 12.85 -5.18
N SER A 50 0.51 13.28 -4.11
CA SER A 50 1.43 14.42 -4.13
C SER A 50 2.45 14.35 -2.99
N GLY A 51 3.44 15.24 -3.05
CA GLY A 51 4.52 15.35 -2.09
C GLY A 51 5.82 14.74 -2.60
N GLU A 52 6.57 14.10 -1.71
CA GLU A 52 7.80 13.42 -2.06
C GLU A 52 7.52 11.96 -2.43
N LEU A 53 7.85 11.56 -3.66
CA LEU A 53 7.49 10.26 -4.22
C LEU A 53 8.05 9.09 -3.40
N ALA A 54 9.33 9.16 -3.01
CA ALA A 54 9.98 8.14 -2.20
C ALA A 54 9.30 7.97 -0.84
N LYS A 55 8.96 9.07 -0.18
CA LYS A 55 8.21 9.05 1.09
C LYS A 55 6.81 8.46 0.95
N ALA A 56 6.10 8.75 -0.13
CA ALA A 56 4.78 8.19 -0.40
C ALA A 56 4.84 6.65 -0.62
N MET A 57 5.81 6.18 -1.42
CA MET A 57 6.09 4.76 -1.60
C MET A 57 6.47 4.09 -0.26
N ARG A 58 7.34 4.73 0.52
CA ARG A 58 7.79 4.22 1.82
C ARG A 58 6.64 4.10 2.82
N ALA A 59 5.69 5.05 2.84
CA ALA A 59 4.49 4.97 3.67
C ALA A 59 3.62 3.77 3.26
N SER A 60 3.37 3.60 1.96
CA SER A 60 2.56 2.52 1.40
C SER A 60 3.14 1.11 1.64
N MET A 61 4.46 1.01 1.85
CA MET A 61 5.18 -0.26 2.13
C MET A 61 5.55 -0.45 3.61
N SER A 62 4.96 0.30 4.55
CA SER A 62 5.31 0.25 5.99
C SER A 62 4.63 -0.92 6.72
N ILE A 63 5.11 -2.14 6.47
CA ILE A 63 4.54 -3.36 7.06
C ILE A 63 4.58 -3.31 8.60
N PRO A 64 3.44 -3.40 9.32
CA PRO A 64 3.36 -3.15 10.76
C PRO A 64 4.32 -3.94 11.67
N SER A 65 4.74 -5.15 11.28
CA SER A 65 5.67 -5.99 12.06
C SER A 65 7.15 -5.77 11.73
N ALA A 66 7.46 -5.20 10.56
CA ALA A 66 8.83 -5.09 10.06
C ALA A 66 9.34 -3.65 10.03
N LEU A 67 8.48 -2.68 9.67
CA LEU A 67 8.88 -1.32 9.37
C LEU A 67 8.12 -0.31 10.23
N VAL A 68 8.86 0.70 10.68
CA VAL A 68 8.27 1.81 11.45
C VAL A 68 7.29 2.59 10.54
N PRO A 69 6.07 2.89 11.02
CA PRO A 69 5.10 3.71 10.31
C PRO A 69 5.64 5.11 9.97
N VAL A 70 5.18 5.68 8.87
CA VAL A 70 5.63 6.99 8.38
C VAL A 70 4.61 8.06 8.72
N LYS A 71 5.06 9.22 9.21
CA LYS A 71 4.17 10.36 9.45
C LYS A 71 4.11 11.28 8.23
N ILE A 72 2.90 11.49 7.69
CA ILE A 72 2.62 12.42 6.58
C ILE A 72 1.37 13.23 6.94
N ASP A 73 1.45 14.56 6.84
CA ASP A 73 0.33 15.49 7.09
C ASP A 73 -0.43 15.22 8.40
N GLY A 74 0.32 14.94 9.47
CA GLY A 74 -0.24 14.66 10.79
C GLY A 74 -0.74 13.23 11.00
N LYS A 75 -0.88 12.43 9.94
CA LYS A 75 -1.34 11.03 9.99
C LYS A 75 -0.16 10.08 10.18
N LEU A 76 -0.37 9.02 10.96
CA LEU A 76 0.60 7.94 11.12
C LEU A 76 0.22 6.80 10.19
N LEU A 77 1.04 6.58 9.15
CA LEU A 77 0.69 5.73 8.02
C LEU A 77 1.47 4.41 8.06
N ALA A 78 0.75 3.32 7.93
CA ALA A 78 1.27 1.97 7.70
C ALA A 78 0.98 1.49 6.27
N ASP A 79 1.42 0.28 5.99
CA ASP A 79 1.19 -0.42 4.72
C ASP A 79 -0.27 -0.34 4.24
N GLY A 80 -0.48 -0.12 2.94
CA GLY A 80 -1.80 0.02 2.34
C GLY A 80 -2.62 -1.26 2.29
N GLY A 81 -1.96 -2.42 2.37
CA GLY A 81 -2.59 -3.74 2.26
C GLY A 81 -3.69 -3.97 3.30
N VAL A 82 -3.53 -3.39 4.49
CA VAL A 82 -4.51 -3.52 5.58
C VAL A 82 -5.85 -2.88 5.22
N ALA A 83 -5.84 -1.74 4.54
CA ALA A 83 -7.05 -0.98 4.20
C ALA A 83 -7.55 -1.18 2.76
N ASN A 84 -6.65 -1.21 1.77
CA ASN A 84 -7.00 -1.34 0.36
C ASN A 84 -5.81 -1.86 -0.48
N ASN A 85 -5.63 -3.19 -0.49
CA ASN A 85 -4.46 -3.87 -1.06
C ASN A 85 -4.43 -3.89 -2.60
N VAL A 86 -5.60 -3.96 -3.24
CA VAL A 86 -5.73 -3.92 -4.70
C VAL A 86 -6.71 -2.79 -5.04
N PRO A 87 -6.25 -1.53 -5.13
CA PRO A 87 -7.10 -0.35 -5.12
C PRO A 87 -7.75 -0.05 -6.49
N VAL A 88 -8.62 -0.97 -6.93
CA VAL A 88 -9.40 -0.87 -8.19
C VAL A 88 -10.25 0.40 -8.21
N ASP A 89 -10.89 0.70 -7.08
CA ASP A 89 -11.69 1.90 -6.87
C ASP A 89 -10.90 3.21 -7.09
N VAL A 90 -9.68 3.29 -6.56
CA VAL A 90 -8.78 4.44 -6.72
C VAL A 90 -8.44 4.64 -8.19
N ALA A 91 -8.02 3.56 -8.87
CA ALA A 91 -7.71 3.61 -10.30
C ALA A 91 -8.92 4.05 -11.12
N ARG A 92 -10.10 3.51 -10.83
CA ARG A 92 -11.34 3.83 -11.55
C ARG A 92 -11.78 5.28 -11.36
N GLN A 93 -11.75 5.78 -10.13
CA GLN A 93 -12.21 7.14 -9.81
C GLN A 93 -11.27 8.22 -10.36
N LEU A 94 -9.96 8.00 -10.27
CA LEU A 94 -8.97 9.02 -10.59
C LEU A 94 -8.56 8.99 -12.06
N CYS A 95 -8.31 7.80 -12.62
CA CYS A 95 -7.80 7.66 -13.98
C CYS A 95 -8.91 7.50 -15.02
N ARG A 96 -10.12 7.11 -14.60
CA ARG A 96 -11.27 6.77 -15.47
C ARG A 96 -10.86 5.94 -16.69
N PRO A 97 -10.13 4.82 -16.49
CA PRO A 97 -9.63 4.03 -17.60
C PRO A 97 -10.78 3.27 -18.27
N ASP A 98 -10.62 2.96 -19.55
CA ASP A 98 -11.53 2.04 -20.26
C ASP A 98 -11.42 0.60 -19.72
N ILE A 99 -10.22 0.21 -19.29
CA ILE A 99 -9.88 -1.14 -18.79
C ILE A 99 -8.95 -1.01 -17.57
N ILE A 100 -9.20 -1.82 -16.54
CA ILE A 100 -8.31 -2.01 -15.39
C ILE A 100 -7.61 -3.36 -15.52
N ILE A 101 -6.30 -3.37 -15.32
CA ILE A 101 -5.50 -4.60 -15.16
C ILE A 101 -5.14 -4.72 -13.68
N ALA A 102 -5.72 -5.69 -12.98
CA ALA A 102 -5.55 -5.90 -11.55
C ALA A 102 -4.62 -7.09 -11.27
N VAL A 103 -3.43 -6.82 -10.73
CA VAL A 103 -2.45 -7.85 -10.39
C VAL A 103 -2.54 -8.17 -8.90
N ASN A 104 -3.06 -9.36 -8.57
CA ASN A 104 -3.10 -9.86 -7.18
C ASN A 104 -1.98 -10.87 -6.93
N VAL A 105 -1.01 -10.48 -6.11
CA VAL A 105 0.11 -11.34 -5.65
C VAL A 105 -0.07 -11.85 -4.22
N GLY A 106 -1.26 -11.71 -3.65
CA GLY A 106 -1.55 -12.09 -2.27
C GLY A 106 -1.33 -13.57 -2.00
N ALA A 107 -0.81 -13.88 -0.81
CA ALA A 107 -0.65 -15.25 -0.33
C ALA A 107 -1.93 -15.74 0.38
N PRO A 108 -2.23 -17.05 0.35
CA PRO A 108 -3.29 -17.60 1.17
C PRO A 108 -2.96 -17.46 2.66
N LEU A 109 -4.01 -17.49 3.49
CA LEU A 109 -3.87 -17.54 4.94
C LEU A 109 -3.10 -18.80 5.36
N ILE A 110 -2.28 -18.69 6.41
CA ILE A 110 -1.50 -19.82 6.91
C ILE A 110 -2.40 -20.87 7.57
N ALA A 111 -1.95 -22.13 7.59
CA ALA A 111 -2.67 -23.24 8.18
C ALA A 111 -2.71 -23.16 9.72
N THR A 112 -3.70 -23.79 10.34
CA THR A 112 -3.91 -23.76 11.80
C THR A 112 -2.68 -24.21 12.59
N GLU A 113 -1.93 -25.19 12.08
CA GLU A 113 -0.72 -25.73 12.70
C GLU A 113 0.41 -24.69 12.78
N GLN A 114 0.36 -23.66 11.93
CA GLN A 114 1.32 -22.55 11.91
C GLN A 114 0.91 -21.40 12.85
N LEU A 115 -0.31 -21.42 13.43
CA LEU A 115 -0.80 -20.44 14.40
C LEU A 115 -0.30 -20.74 15.83
N ASN A 116 1.01 -20.87 15.96
CA ASN A 116 1.67 -21.36 17.18
C ASN A 116 2.25 -20.25 18.07
N SER A 117 2.08 -18.98 17.71
CA SER A 117 2.59 -17.85 18.48
C SER A 117 1.66 -16.64 18.41
N VAL A 118 1.76 -15.75 19.40
CA VAL A 118 1.00 -14.49 19.42
C VAL A 118 1.32 -13.64 18.19
N LEU A 119 2.58 -13.63 17.75
CA LEU A 119 2.98 -12.91 16.55
C LEU A 119 2.32 -13.51 15.30
N ALA A 120 2.39 -14.83 15.11
CA ALA A 120 1.78 -15.50 13.97
C ALA A 120 0.25 -15.29 13.93
N ILE A 121 -0.42 -15.30 15.09
CA ILE A 121 -1.85 -15.01 15.19
C ILE A 121 -2.13 -13.55 14.82
N THR A 122 -1.32 -12.61 15.29
CA THR A 122 -1.48 -11.17 14.99
C THR A 122 -1.25 -10.87 13.50
N GLU A 123 -0.25 -11.50 12.89
CA GLU A 123 0.01 -11.40 11.45
C GLU A 123 -1.12 -12.03 10.64
N GLN A 124 -1.64 -13.19 11.06
CA GLN A 124 -2.80 -13.81 10.42
C GLN A 124 -4.04 -12.90 10.48
N LEU A 125 -4.30 -12.24 11.61
CA LEU A 125 -5.41 -11.28 11.73
C LEU A 125 -5.25 -10.10 10.76
N THR A 126 -4.03 -9.59 10.61
CA THR A 126 -3.71 -8.54 9.63
C THR A 126 -3.93 -9.03 8.21
N ASN A 127 -3.45 -10.23 7.88
CA ASN A 127 -3.61 -10.85 6.56
C ASN A 127 -5.08 -11.11 6.22
N ILE A 128 -5.92 -11.46 7.21
CA ILE A 128 -7.37 -11.61 7.01
C ILE A 128 -7.98 -10.28 6.53
N LEU A 129 -7.57 -9.14 7.08
CA LEU A 129 -8.05 -7.82 6.62
C LEU A 129 -7.64 -7.57 5.17
N THR A 130 -6.37 -7.84 4.84
CA THR A 130 -5.81 -7.72 3.49
C THR A 130 -6.57 -8.58 2.47
N VAL A 131 -6.76 -9.87 2.77
CA VAL A 131 -7.47 -10.81 1.88
C VAL A 131 -8.92 -10.37 1.69
N ARG A 132 -9.62 -9.98 2.76
CA ARG A 132 -11.02 -9.54 2.67
C ARG A 132 -11.18 -8.31 1.79
N ASN A 133 -10.37 -7.27 2.00
CA ASN A 133 -10.47 -6.05 1.18
C ASN A 133 -10.03 -6.31 -0.27
N THR A 134 -9.06 -7.20 -0.50
CA THR A 134 -8.65 -7.62 -1.85
C THR A 134 -9.82 -8.29 -2.58
N THR A 135 -10.46 -9.30 -1.97
CA THR A 135 -11.62 -9.97 -2.57
C THR A 135 -12.75 -8.99 -2.85
N GLN A 136 -12.98 -8.03 -1.94
CA GLN A 136 -13.99 -7.00 -2.13
C GLN A 136 -13.67 -6.10 -3.34
N GLN A 137 -12.43 -5.65 -3.53
CA GLN A 137 -12.06 -4.81 -4.67
C GLN A 137 -12.12 -5.57 -5.99
N LEU A 138 -11.62 -6.81 -6.02
CA LEU A 138 -11.63 -7.65 -7.22
C LEU A 138 -13.05 -7.99 -7.68
N SER A 139 -14.04 -8.09 -6.77
CA SER A 139 -15.44 -8.30 -7.16
C SER A 139 -16.08 -7.09 -7.86
N THR A 140 -15.42 -5.92 -7.82
CA THR A 140 -15.87 -4.71 -8.53
C THR A 140 -15.34 -4.61 -9.97
N LEU A 141 -14.49 -5.54 -10.41
CA LEU A 141 -13.99 -5.58 -11.79
C LEU A 141 -15.15 -5.80 -12.76
N SER A 142 -15.10 -5.07 -13.87
CA SER A 142 -16.05 -5.19 -14.97
C SER A 142 -15.69 -6.36 -15.88
N ARG A 143 -16.55 -6.68 -16.86
CA ARG A 143 -16.29 -7.77 -17.81
C ARG A 143 -15.10 -7.52 -18.74
N SER A 144 -14.70 -6.26 -18.91
CA SER A 144 -13.56 -5.86 -19.76
C SER A 144 -12.25 -5.76 -18.98
N ASP A 145 -12.31 -5.77 -17.65
CA ASP A 145 -11.13 -5.73 -16.79
C ASP A 145 -10.45 -7.11 -16.73
N VAL A 146 -9.13 -7.12 -16.45
CA VAL A 146 -8.26 -8.32 -16.44
C VAL A 146 -7.60 -8.49 -15.08
#